data_AF-A0A9X3W5X3-F1
#
_entry.id   AF-A0A9X3W5X3-F1
#
_cell.length_a   1.000
_cell.length_b   1.000
_cell.length_c   1.000
_cell.angle_alpha   90.00
_cell.angle_beta   90.00
_cell.angle_gamma   90.00
#
_symmetry.space_group_name_H-M   'P 1'
#
loop_
_entity.id
_entity.type
_entity.pdbx_description
1 polymer ?
#
loop_
_entity_poly.entity_id
_entity_poly.type
_entity_poly.pdbx_seq_one_letter_code
_entity_poly.pdbx_strand_id
1 'polypeptide(L)' 'MAQNKYRKKFNVIGPNDIKALRKKWNLTQKQLANVIGWSLLTIALYEVGEIPTKSNNRLLKVL' A
#
# COMPACT_ATOMS: atom_id res chain seq x y z
N MET A 1 -7.85 17.97 -2.40
CA MET A 1 -6.97 17.53 -1.30
C MET A 1 -5.53 17.40 -1.80
N ALA A 2 -4.56 18.00 -1.10
CA ALA A 2 -3.16 18.08 -1.53
C ALA A 2 -2.49 16.72 -1.81
N GLN A 3 -2.93 15.65 -1.13
CA GLN A 3 -2.39 14.30 -1.28
C GLN A 3 -2.66 13.65 -2.66
N ASN A 4 -3.75 14.00 -3.36
CA ASN A 4 -4.03 13.45 -4.69
C ASN A 4 -3.09 13.98 -5.79
N LYS A 5 -2.59 15.23 -5.65
CA LYS A 5 -1.58 15.77 -6.57
C LYS A 5 -0.23 15.07 -6.41
N TYR A 6 0.17 14.74 -5.18
CA TYR A 6 1.40 13.98 -4.91
C TYR A 6 1.29 12.55 -5.45
N ARG A 7 0.14 11.89 -5.26
CA ARG A 7 -0.12 10.54 -5.80
C ARG A 7 -0.05 10.49 -7.32
N LYS A 8 -0.64 11.46 -8.03
CA LYS A 8 -0.53 11.54 -9.50
C LYS A 8 0.89 11.83 -9.98
N LYS A 9 1.63 12.70 -9.28
CA LYS A 9 3.00 13.09 -9.68
C LYS A 9 4.04 11.98 -9.46
N PHE A 10 3.86 11.17 -8.41
CA PHE A 10 4.80 10.09 -8.04
C PHE A 10 4.22 8.68 -8.27
N ASN A 11 3.08 8.62 -8.94
CA ASN A 11 2.30 7.42 -9.23
C ASN A 11 2.07 6.56 -7.97
N VAL A 12 1.90 7.17 -6.78
CA VAL A 12 1.88 6.46 -5.49
C VAL A 12 0.60 5.65 -5.37
N ILE A 13 0.75 4.38 -4.99
CA ILE A 13 -0.37 3.47 -4.74
C ILE A 13 -1.24 4.03 -3.62
N GLY A 14 -2.53 4.18 -3.89
CA GLY A 14 -3.50 4.69 -2.93
C GLY A 14 -3.96 3.61 -1.94
N PRO A 15 -4.59 3.99 -0.83
CA PRO A 15 -5.15 3.05 0.15
C PRO A 15 -6.13 2.05 -0.48
N ASN A 16 -6.92 2.51 -1.46
CA ASN A 16 -7.85 1.65 -2.18
C ASN A 16 -7.15 0.66 -3.11
N ASP A 17 -6.02 1.04 -3.71
CA ASP A 17 -5.24 0.17 -4.58
C ASP A 17 -4.58 -0.95 -3.75
N ILE A 18 -4.09 -0.63 -2.55
CA ILE A 18 -3.56 -1.64 -1.60
C ILE A 18 -4.64 -2.64 -1.20
N LYS A 19 -5.84 -2.14 -0.86
CA LYS A 19 -6.99 -3.01 -0.54
C LYS A 19 -7.39 -3.88 -1.74
N ALA A 20 -7.37 -3.31 -2.95
CA ALA A 20 -7.69 -4.04 -4.17
C ALA A 20 -6.64 -5.13 -4.48
N LEU A 21 -5.35 -4.81 -4.38
CA LEU A 21 -4.24 -5.76 -4.54
C LEU A 21 -4.37 -6.93 -3.55
N ARG A 22 -4.61 -6.60 -2.28
CA ARG A 22 -4.80 -7.61 -1.23
C ARG A 22 -5.99 -8.53 -1.51
N LYS A 23 -7.12 -7.95 -1.93
CA LYS A 23 -8.34 -8.69 -2.28
C LYS A 23 -8.17 -9.55 -3.53
N LYS A 24 -7.41 -9.07 -4.54
CA LYS A 24 -7.08 -9.83 -5.76
C LYS A 24 -6.42 -11.17 -5.44
N TRP A 25 -5.62 -11.22 -4.39
CA TRP A 25 -4.95 -12.44 -3.93
C TRP A 25 -5.63 -13.11 -2.72
N ASN A 26 -6.84 -12.66 -2.36
CA ASN A 26 -7.61 -13.14 -1.21
C ASN A 26 -6.80 -13.19 0.10
N LEU A 27 -5.94 -12.19 0.31
CA LEU A 27 -5.09 -12.10 1.50
C LEU A 27 -5.75 -11.26 2.59
N THR A 28 -5.51 -11.61 3.85
CA THR A 28 -5.70 -10.72 5.00
C THR A 28 -4.55 -9.71 5.08
N GLN A 29 -4.72 -8.63 5.85
CA GLN A 29 -3.64 -7.65 6.06
C GLN A 29 -2.39 -8.32 6.66
N LYS A 30 -2.59 -9.30 7.56
CA LYS A 30 -1.52 -10.08 8.17
C LYS A 30 -0.80 -10.97 7.15
N GLN A 31 -1.55 -11.64 6.27
CA GLN A 31 -0.94 -12.46 5.21
C GLN A 31 -0.14 -11.60 4.23
N LEU A 32 -0.69 -10.45 3.79
CA LEU A 32 0.05 -9.53 2.93
C LEU A 32 1.34 -9.03 3.61
N ALA A 33 1.25 -8.65 4.89
CA ALA A 33 2.40 -8.23 5.69
C ALA A 33 3.48 -9.33 5.76
N ASN A 34 3.07 -10.58 5.99
CA ASN A 34 3.99 -11.73 6.02
C ASN A 34 4.66 -11.98 4.65
N VAL A 35 3.92 -11.86 3.55
CA VAL A 35 4.44 -12.08 2.18
C VAL A 35 5.56 -11.09 1.83
N ILE A 36 5.40 -9.84 2.24
CA ILE A 36 6.35 -8.76 1.91
C ILE A 36 7.36 -8.47 3.03
N GLY A 37 7.27 -9.18 4.16
CA GLY A 37 8.15 -9.01 5.31
C GLY A 37 7.92 -7.71 6.10
N TRP A 38 6.70 -7.16 6.09
CA TRP A 38 6.34 -5.94 6.83
C TRP A 38 5.55 -6.27 8.09
N SER A 39 5.41 -5.26 8.95
CA SER A 39 4.49 -5.36 10.10
C SER A 39 3.03 -5.21 9.64
N LEU A 40 2.10 -5.85 10.36
CA LEU A 40 0.66 -5.67 10.17
C LEU A 40 0.27 -4.19 10.25
N LEU A 41 0.86 -3.46 11.20
CA LEU A 41 0.59 -2.04 11.42
C LEU A 41 0.93 -1.21 10.18
N THR A 42 2.05 -1.51 9.51
CA THR A 42 2.47 -0.82 8.28
C THR A 42 1.42 -0.95 7.18
N ILE A 43 0.86 -2.15 6.97
CA ILE A 43 -0.22 -2.37 6.00
C ILE A 43 -1.49 -1.60 6.39
N ALA A 44 -1.86 -1.64 7.68
CA ALA A 44 -3.03 -0.94 8.17
C ALA A 44 -2.93 0.59 7.97
N LEU A 45 -1.77 1.18 8.26
CA LEU A 45 -1.51 2.62 8.05
C LEU A 45 -1.68 3.00 6.58
N TYR A 46 -1.10 2.23 5.66
CA TYR A 46 -1.20 2.52 4.24
C TYR A 46 -2.62 2.33 3.69
N GLU A 47 -3.36 1.34 4.22
CA GLU A 47 -4.78 1.13 3.88
C GLU A 47 -5.73 2.20 4.43
N VAL A 48 -5.32 2.94 5.48
CA VAL A 48 -6.04 4.10 6.04
C VAL A 48 -5.65 5.40 5.31
N GLY A 49 -4.52 5.42 4.62
CA GLY A 49 -4.13 6.50 3.72
C GLY A 49 -2.82 7.21 4.08
N GLU A 50 -2.02 6.65 4.99
CA GLU A 50 -0.64 7.08 5.16
C GLU A 50 0.14 6.93 3.85
N ILE A 51 1.14 7.79 3.68
CA ILE A 51 1.98 7.80 2.48
C ILE A 51 3.15 6.83 2.72
N PRO A 52 3.25 5.74 1.93
CA PRO A 52 4.39 4.86 2.02
C PRO A 52 5.68 5.59 1.65
N THR A 53 6.80 5.15 2.24
CA THR A 53 8.13 5.61 1.83
C THR A 53 8.36 5.29 0.35
N LYS A 54 9.32 5.99 -0.29
CA LYS A 54 9.64 5.76 -1.71
C LYS A 54 9.97 4.29 -2.00
N SER A 55 10.69 3.62 -1.09
CA SER A 55 11.03 2.20 -1.18
C SER A 55 9.81 1.30 -1.06
N ASN A 56 8.94 1.56 -0.08
CA ASN A 56 7.73 0.76 0.13
C ASN A 56 6.72 0.93 -1.02
N ASN A 57 6.57 2.15 -1.53
CA ASN A 57 5.76 2.42 -2.71
C ASN A 57 6.29 1.69 -3.97
N ARG A 58 7.61 1.54 -4.10
CA ARG A 58 8.20 0.78 -5.21
C ARG A 58 7.85 -0.70 -5.10
N LEU A 59 7.94 -1.29 -3.90
CA LEU A 59 7.59 -2.69 -3.67
C LEU A 59 6.11 -2.96 -4.00
N LEU A 60 5.20 -2.12 -3.51
CA LEU A 60 3.75 -2.26 -3.73
C LEU A 60 3.36 -2.21 -5.21
N LYS A 61 4.15 -1.53 -6.06
CA LYS A 61 3.89 -1.43 -7.50
C LYS A 61 4.37 -2.63 -8.31
N VAL A 62 5.31 -3.40 -7.78
CA VAL A 62 5.88 -4.55 -8.46
C VAL A 62 5.05 -5.81 -8.19
N LEU A 63 4.30 -5.82 -7.09
CA LEU A 63 3.31 -6.84 -6.74
C LEU A 63 2.06 -6.75 -7.62
#